data_AF-A0A7Z9XRP9-F1
#
_entry.id   AF-A0A7Z9XRP9-F1
#
_cell.length_a   1.000
_cell.length_b   1.000
_cell.length_c   1.000
_cell.angle_alpha   90.00
_cell.angle_beta   90.00
_cell.angle_gamma   90.00
#
_symmetry.space_group_name_H-M   'P 1'
#
loop_
_entity.id
_entity.type
_entity.pdbx_description
1 polymer ?
#
loop_
_entity_poly.entity_id
_entity_poly.type
_entity_poly.pdbx_seq_one_letter_code
_entity_poly.pdbx_strand_id
1 'polypeptide(L)' 'MLLALPIIFLVVVVPLWLILHYWYKARASKALSKADEETLSELWQLSEKLERRVESLETILDREAPDWRRKS' A
#
# COMPACT_ATOMS: atom_id res chain seq x y z
N MET A 1 -8.76 15.05 50.51
CA MET A 1 -9.91 15.44 49.67
C MET A 1 -9.50 16.21 48.41
N LEU A 2 -8.58 17.18 48.45
CA LEU A 2 -8.20 17.98 47.27
C LEU A 2 -7.62 17.20 46.06
N LEU A 3 -6.91 16.09 46.29
CA LEU A 3 -6.27 15.30 45.22
C LEU A 3 -7.20 14.34 44.48
N ALA A 4 -8.37 14.01 45.04
CA ALA A 4 -9.27 13.03 44.42
C ALA A 4 -9.93 13.57 43.13
N LEU A 5 -10.24 14.86 43.11
CA LEU A 5 -10.91 15.51 41.99
C LEU A 5 -10.07 15.53 40.69
N PRO A 6 -8.78 15.93 40.69
CA PRO A 6 -7.95 15.88 39.47
C PRO A 6 -7.65 14.44 39.02
N ILE A 7 -7.57 13.48 39.93
CA ILE A 7 -7.32 12.07 39.58
C ILE A 7 -8.51 11.47 38.83
N ILE A 8 -9.74 11.72 39.30
CA ILE A 8 -10.95 11.26 38.62
C ILE A 8 -11.05 11.88 37.22
N PHE A 9 -10.71 13.17 37.10
CA PHE A 9 -10.66 13.85 35.81
C PHE A 9 -9.64 13.20 34.85
N LEU A 10 -8.43 12.91 35.33
CA LEU A 10 -7.39 12.22 34.55
C LEU A 10 -7.84 10.83 34.10
N VAL A 11 -8.46 10.05 34.98
CA VAL A 11 -8.93 8.70 34.69
C VAL A 11 -10.07 8.69 33.66
N VAL A 12 -10.77 9.80 33.45
CA VAL A 12 -11.80 9.90 32.40
C VAL A 12 -11.23 10.49 31.10
N VAL A 13 -10.45 11.56 31.20
CA VAL A 13 -9.95 12.29 30.03
C VAL A 13 -8.88 11.51 29.28
N VAL A 14 -7.98 10.83 29.99
CA VAL A 14 -6.90 10.05 29.37
C VAL A 14 -7.44 8.89 28.52
N PRO A 15 -8.32 8.00 29.02
CA PRO A 15 -8.85 6.93 28.18
C PRO A 15 -9.74 7.46 27.05
N LEU A 16 -10.51 8.53 27.28
CA LEU A 16 -11.31 9.15 26.21
C LEU A 16 -10.41 9.68 25.08
N TRP A 17 -9.29 10.33 25.43
CA TRP A 17 -8.31 10.81 24.47
C TRP A 17 -7.61 9.67 23.74
N LEU A 18 -7.22 8.60 24.43
CA LEU A 18 -6.63 7.42 23.80
C LEU A 18 -7.60 6.83 22.77
N ILE A 19 -8.86 6.60 23.15
CA ILE A 19 -9.88 6.09 22.22
C ILE A 19 -9.99 6.98 20.98
N LEU A 20 -10.11 8.30 21.15
CA LEU A 20 -10.18 9.24 20.03
C LEU A 20 -8.92 9.22 19.17
N HIS A 21 -7.75 9.21 19.79
CA HIS A 21 -6.45 9.21 19.11
C HIS A 21 -6.26 7.97 18.23
N TYR A 22 -6.57 6.80 18.77
CA TYR A 22 -6.48 5.55 18.02
C TYR A 22 -7.56 5.44 16.95
N TRP A 23 -8.77 5.96 17.20
CA TRP A 23 -9.84 5.94 16.20
C TRP A 23 -9.53 6.84 15.00
N TYR A 24 -9.00 8.04 15.26
CA TYR A 24 -8.57 8.95 14.19
C TYR A 24 -7.42 8.37 13.38
N LYS A 25 -6.40 7.80 14.06
CA LYS A 25 -5.30 7.08 13.39
C LYS A 25 -5.80 5.89 12.57
N ALA A 26 -6.67 5.06 13.12
CA ALA A 26 -7.22 3.90 12.42
C ALA A 26 -8.02 4.31 11.18
N ARG A 27 -8.75 5.43 11.23
CA ARG A 27 -9.46 5.96 10.06
C ARG A 27 -8.50 6.47 8.98
N ALA A 28 -7.44 7.18 9.38
CA ALA A 28 -6.39 7.62 8.46
C ALA A 28 -5.63 6.45 7.83
N SER A 29 -5.27 5.43 8.62
CA SER A 29 -4.61 4.21 8.13
C SER A 29 -5.49 3.40 7.18
N LYS A 30 -6.81 3.32 7.41
CA LYS A 30 -7.73 2.64 6.49
C LYS A 30 -7.86 3.35 5.15
N ALA A 31 -7.77 4.69 5.12
CA ALA A 31 -7.79 5.44 3.87
C ALA A 31 -6.50 5.22 3.06
N LEU A 32 -5.34 5.19 3.74
CA LEU A 32 -4.05 4.86 3.10
C LEU A 32 -4.07 3.44 2.53
N SER A 33 -4.56 2.46 3.30
CA SER A 33 -4.67 1.05 2.88
C SER A 33 -5.45 0.85 1.57
N LYS A 34 -6.47 1.66 1.29
CA LYS A 34 -7.21 1.58 0.02
C LYS A 34 -6.42 2.12 -1.17
N ALA A 35 -5.71 3.23 -0.97
CA ALA A 35 -4.84 3.80 -2.00
C ALA A 35 -3.65 2.86 -2.31
N ASP A 36 -3.14 2.17 -1.29
CA ASP A 36 -2.09 1.16 -1.44
C ASP A 36 -2.59 -0.04 -2.25
N GLU A 37 -3.80 -0.55 -1.97
CA GLU A 37 -4.44 -1.62 -2.75
C GLU A 37 -4.65 -1.23 -4.22
N GLU A 38 -5.10 -0.01 -4.48
CA GLU A 38 -5.27 0.52 -5.83
C GLU A 38 -3.94 0.60 -6.58
N THR A 39 -2.90 1.15 -5.93
CA THR A 39 -1.55 1.23 -6.51
C THR A 39 -0.99 -0.14 -6.84
N LEU A 40 -1.18 -1.13 -5.97
CA LEU A 40 -0.75 -2.51 -6.22
C LEU A 40 -1.49 -3.13 -7.42
N SER A 41 -2.79 -2.87 -7.56
CA SER A 41 -3.58 -3.29 -8.72
C SER A 41 -3.07 -2.68 -10.02
N GLU A 42 -2.74 -1.39 -10.02
CA GLU A 42 -2.15 -0.71 -11.18
C GLU A 42 -0.80 -1.30 -11.57
N LEU A 43 0.07 -1.55 -10.59
CA LEU A 43 1.38 -2.17 -10.81
C LEU A 43 1.25 -3.58 -11.39
N TRP A 44 0.27 -4.35 -10.92
CA TRP A 44 -0.03 -5.67 -11.46
C TRP A 44 -0.45 -5.60 -12.94
N GLN A 45 -1.40 -4.71 -13.27
CA GLN A 45 -1.84 -4.51 -14.64
C GLN A 45 -0.70 -4.03 -15.55
N LEU A 46 0.18 -3.16 -15.05
CA LEU A 46 1.36 -2.72 -15.78
C LEU A 46 2.31 -3.88 -16.06
N SER A 47 2.56 -4.74 -15.06
CA SER A 47 3.39 -5.93 -15.20
C SER A 47 2.84 -6.86 -16.29
N GLU A 48 1.54 -7.15 -16.27
CA GLU A 48 0.90 -7.99 -17.29
C GLU A 48 1.05 -7.39 -18.70
N LYS A 49 0.90 -6.07 -18.82
CA LYS A 49 1.07 -5.37 -20.11
C LYS A 49 2.52 -5.43 -20.60
N LEU A 50 3.49 -5.32 -19.69
CA LEU A 50 4.90 -5.42 -20.03
C LEU A 50 5.26 -6.84 -20.46
N GLU A 51 4.75 -7.86 -19.79
CA GLU A 51 4.95 -9.27 -20.16
C GLU A 51 4.46 -9.55 -21.58
N ARG A 52 3.24 -9.14 -21.93
CA ARG A 52 2.69 -9.26 -23.30
C ARG A 52 3.55 -8.54 -24.33
N ARG A 53 4.14 -7.39 -23.96
CA ARG A 53 5.05 -6.66 -24.84
C ARG A 53 6.37 -7.37 -25.02
N VAL A 54 6.93 -7.94 -23.96
CA VAL A 54 8.15 -8.75 -24.03
C VAL A 54 7.92 -9.95 -24.94
N GLU A 55 6.82 -10.69 -24.78
CA GLU A 55 6.47 -11.81 -25.65
C GLU A 55 6.36 -11.38 -27.13
N SER A 56 5.70 -10.24 -27.39
CA SER A 56 5.62 -9.68 -28.74
C SER A 56 7.00 -9.31 -29.29
N LEU A 57 7.88 -8.73 -28.47
CA LEU A 57 9.24 -8.36 -28.86
C LEU A 57 10.09 -9.60 -29.11
N GLU A 58 9.99 -10.63 -28.27
CA GLU A 58 10.65 -11.92 -28.49
C GLU A 58 10.19 -12.53 -29.82
N THR A 59 8.89 -12.50 -30.11
CA THR A 59 8.35 -13.03 -31.37
C THR A 59 8.86 -12.26 -32.59
N ILE A 60 9.01 -10.93 -32.50
CA ILE A 60 9.59 -10.11 -33.57
C ILE A 60 11.09 -10.41 -33.71
N LEU A 61 11.81 -10.47 -32.59
CA LEU A 61 13.25 -10.68 -32.57
C LEU A 61 13.65 -12.08 -33.05
N ASP A 62 12.84 -13.10 -32.75
CA ASP A 62 13.00 -14.46 -33.30
C ASP A 62 12.81 -14.49 -34.83
N ARG A 63 12.00 -13.59 -35.41
CA ARG A 63 11.84 -13.45 -36.86
C ARG A 63 12.97 -12.64 -37.51
N GLU A 64 13.35 -11.52 -36.90
CA GLU A 64 14.31 -10.58 -37.49
C GLU A 64 15.77 -10.96 -37.25
N ALA A 65 16.09 -11.63 -36.13
CA ALA A 65 17.45 -11.97 -35.75
C ALA A 65 17.54 -13.36 -35.09
N PRO A 66 17.25 -14.47 -35.78
CA PRO A 66 17.06 -15.81 -35.18
C PRO A 66 18.20 -16.35 -34.28
N ASP A 67 19.42 -15.82 -34.38
CA ASP A 67 20.57 -16.18 -33.52
C ASP A 67 20.81 -15.22 -32.33
N TRP A 68 19.90 -14.28 -32.06
CA TRP A 68 20.08 -13.26 -31.02
C TRP A 68 20.32 -13.86 -29.62
N ARG A 69 19.68 -15.00 -29.32
CA ARG A 69 19.84 -15.73 -28.05
C ARG A 69 21.22 -16.40 -27.88
N ARG A 70 21.97 -16.60 -28.97
CA ARG A 70 23.31 -17.22 -28.95
C ARG A 70 24.44 -16.23 -28.63
N LYS A 71 24.14 -14.92 -28.56
CA LYS A 71 25.10 -13.86 -28.24
C LYS A 71 25.11 -13.44 -26.77
N SER A 72 24.34 -14.11 -25.90
CA SER A 72 24.34 -13.88 -24.45
C SER A 72 25.48 -14.62 -23.74
#